data_AF-A0A8J8PM31-F1
#
_entry.id   AF-A0A8J8PM31-F1
#
_cell.length_a   1.000
_cell.length_b   1.000
_cell.length_c   1.000
_cell.angle_alpha   90.00
_cell.angle_beta   90.00
_cell.angle_gamma   90.00
#
_symmetry.space_group_name_H-M   'P 1'
#
loop_
_entity.id
_entity.type
_entity.pdbx_description
1 polymer ?
#
loop_
_entity_poly.entity_id
_entity_poly.type
_entity_poly.pdbx_seq_one_letter_code
_entity_poly.pdbx_strand_id
1 'polypeptide(L)'
;MSVSKKFYELQDLILAKTSLEKVKLHIQERKDKTIYKWVKSELNVFIRKFYKVEKFKNIIDNINKGIDQEKYDLILDSVIEALDKISNEIEKYYNDLQQMS
;
A
#
# COMPACT_ATOMS: atom_id res chain seq x y z
N MET A 1 -5.47 21.34 12.62
CA MET A 1 -4.28 20.55 12.21
C MET A 1 -3.43 21.44 11.32
N SER A 2 -2.12 21.58 11.58
CA SER A 2 -1.27 22.42 10.72
C SER A 2 -1.15 21.79 9.34
N VAL A 3 -1.14 22.63 8.31
CA VAL A 3 -1.01 22.24 6.90
C VAL A 3 0.15 21.25 6.71
N SER A 4 1.24 21.42 7.44
CA SER A 4 2.40 20.51 7.43
C SER A 4 2.07 19.06 7.78
N LYS A 5 1.15 18.78 8.72
CA LYS A 5 0.77 17.39 9.06
C LYS A 5 0.05 16.69 7.91
N LYS A 6 -0.89 17.39 7.24
CA LYS A 6 -1.58 16.87 6.05
C LYS A 6 -0.60 16.59 4.91
N PHE A 7 0.43 17.44 4.73
CA PHE A 7 1.49 17.21 3.73
C PHE A 7 2.31 15.96 4.00
N TYR A 8 2.71 15.71 5.26
CA TYR A 8 3.44 14.49 5.60
C TYR A 8 2.58 13.23 5.44
N GLU A 9 1.28 13.30 5.77
CA GLU A 9 0.34 12.20 5.55
C GLU A 9 0.16 11.90 4.06
N LEU A 10 0.04 12.94 3.21
CA LEU A 10 -0.02 12.78 1.76
C LEU A 10 1.29 12.17 1.21
N GLN A 11 2.44 12.65 1.66
CA GLN A 11 3.73 12.11 1.24
C GLN A 11 3.87 10.62 1.62
N ASP A 12 3.40 10.25 2.81
CA ASP A 12 3.37 8.86 3.26
C ASP A 12 2.43 7.97 2.43
N LEU A 13 1.27 8.50 2.04
CA LEU A 13 0.34 7.83 1.12
C LEU A 13 0.98 7.62 -0.27
N ILE A 14 1.68 8.63 -0.80
CA ILE A 14 2.37 8.53 -2.08
C ILE A 14 3.49 7.49 -2.03
N LEU A 15 4.33 7.52 -0.98
CA LEU A 15 5.39 6.53 -0.77
C LEU A 15 4.83 5.10 -0.69
N ALA A 16 3.72 4.92 0.04
CA ALA A 16 3.02 3.65 0.12
C ALA A 16 2.50 3.18 -1.24
N LYS A 17 1.87 4.08 -2.02
CA LYS A 17 1.41 3.80 -3.38
C LYS A 17 2.55 3.32 -4.27
N THR A 18 3.68 4.03 -4.27
CA THR A 18 4.86 3.67 -5.06
C THR A 18 5.40 2.29 -4.67
N SER A 19 5.52 1.99 -3.38
CA SER A 19 5.96 0.66 -2.93
C SER A 19 5.01 -0.45 -3.39
N LEU A 20 3.70 -0.23 -3.34
CA LEU A 20 2.70 -1.18 -3.81
C LEU A 20 2.72 -1.35 -5.34
N GLU A 21 2.91 -0.28 -6.11
CA GLU A 21 3.06 -0.35 -7.58
C GLU A 21 4.31 -1.13 -7.97
N LYS A 22 5.44 -0.91 -7.28
CA LYS A 22 6.66 -1.69 -7.51
C LYS A 22 6.42 -3.17 -7.22
N VAL A 23 5.73 -3.50 -6.12
CA VAL A 23 5.38 -4.89 -5.78
C VAL A 23 4.50 -5.51 -6.85
N LYS A 24 3.48 -4.79 -7.33
CA LYS A 24 2.63 -5.23 -8.43
C LYS A 24 3.45 -5.54 -9.69
N LEU A 25 4.30 -4.62 -10.12
CA LEU A 25 5.22 -4.81 -11.25
C LEU A 25 6.14 -6.02 -11.05
N HIS A 26 6.74 -6.16 -9.87
CA HIS A 26 7.68 -7.23 -9.59
C HIS A 26 7.02 -8.61 -9.57
N ILE A 27 5.78 -8.71 -9.06
CA ILE A 27 4.97 -9.93 -9.09
C ILE A 27 4.52 -10.27 -10.51
N GLN A 28 4.25 -9.26 -11.35
CA GLN A 28 3.85 -9.47 -12.74
C GLN A 28 5.02 -9.88 -13.65
N GLU A 29 6.21 -9.30 -13.46
CA GLU A 29 7.37 -9.53 -14.32
C GLU A 29 8.18 -10.77 -13.96
N ARG A 30 8.22 -11.16 -12.68
CA ARG A 30 8.98 -12.33 -12.22
C ARG A 30 8.01 -13.24 -11.46
N LYS A 31 7.98 -14.54 -11.78
CA LYS A 31 7.25 -15.56 -11.01
C LYS A 31 8.22 -16.42 -10.22
N ASP A 32 9.07 -15.76 -9.44
CA ASP A 32 10.17 -16.41 -8.72
C ASP A 32 9.94 -16.39 -7.21
N LYS A 33 10.42 -17.41 -6.49
CA LYS A 33 10.18 -17.55 -5.03
C LYS A 33 10.86 -16.46 -4.20
N THR A 34 11.92 -15.86 -4.74
CA THR A 34 12.68 -14.79 -4.09
C THR A 34 11.87 -13.49 -3.94
N ILE A 35 10.77 -13.37 -4.66
CA ILE A 35 9.91 -12.18 -4.67
C ILE A 35 9.22 -12.00 -3.33
N TYR A 36 8.82 -13.08 -2.65
CA TYR A 36 8.12 -13.00 -1.37
C TYR A 36 8.94 -12.31 -0.28
N LYS A 37 10.24 -12.60 -0.18
CA LYS A 37 11.16 -11.92 0.75
C LYS A 37 11.30 -10.44 0.41
N TRP A 38 11.43 -10.12 -0.88
CA TRP A 38 11.56 -8.74 -1.33
C TRP A 38 10.27 -7.94 -1.09
N VAL A 39 9.11 -8.49 -1.47
CA VAL A 39 7.79 -7.91 -1.23
C VAL A 39 7.56 -7.66 0.27
N LYS A 40 7.93 -8.61 1.13
CA LYS A 40 7.86 -8.44 2.58
C LYS A 40 8.72 -7.28 3.07
N SER A 41 9.93 -7.12 2.52
CA SER A 41 10.83 -6.03 2.89
C SER A 41 10.32 -4.67 2.41
N GLU A 42 9.86 -4.58 1.16
CA GLU A 42 9.34 -3.34 0.56
C GLU A 42 8.04 -2.90 1.24
N LEU A 43 7.13 -3.83 1.50
CA LEU A 43 5.87 -3.55 2.18
C LEU A 43 6.00 -3.44 3.69
N ASN A 44 7.16 -3.69 4.30
CA ASN A 44 7.31 -3.61 5.75
C ASN A 44 7.00 -2.20 6.30
N VAL A 45 7.41 -1.16 5.55
CA VAL A 45 7.15 0.24 5.91
C VAL A 45 5.66 0.55 5.78
N PHE A 46 5.04 0.08 4.69
CA PHE A 46 3.60 0.20 4.48
C PHE A 46 2.82 -0.51 5.60
N ILE A 47 3.17 -1.76 5.90
CA ILE A 47 2.57 -2.54 6.97
C ILE A 47 2.71 -1.79 8.30
N ARG A 48 3.91 -1.37 8.70
CA ARG A 48 4.08 -0.65 9.98
C ARG A 48 3.24 0.63 10.10
N LYS A 49 3.11 1.41 9.03
CA LYS A 49 2.36 2.67 9.05
C LYS A 49 0.85 2.44 8.97
N PHE A 50 0.39 1.56 8.07
CA PHE A 50 -1.02 1.37 7.76
C PHE A 50 -1.69 0.24 8.57
N TYR A 51 -0.93 -0.55 9.34
CA TYR A 51 -1.50 -1.57 10.23
C TYR A 51 -2.43 -0.99 11.30
N LYS A 52 -2.20 0.27 11.70
CA LYS A 52 -3.06 0.99 12.65
C LYS A 52 -4.39 1.46 12.03
N VAL A 53 -4.52 1.39 10.71
CA VAL A 53 -5.73 1.80 10.00
C VAL A 53 -6.56 0.57 9.69
N GLU A 54 -7.72 0.43 10.34
CA GLU A 54 -8.59 -0.76 10.19
C GLU A 54 -8.88 -1.11 8.73
N LYS A 55 -9.05 -0.10 7.87
CA LYS A 55 -9.32 -0.27 6.43
C LYS A 55 -8.23 -1.05 5.68
N PHE A 56 -6.97 -0.96 6.14
CA PHE A 56 -5.82 -1.62 5.53
C PHE A 56 -5.38 -2.87 6.29
N LYS A 57 -5.88 -3.08 7.51
CA LYS A 57 -5.51 -4.23 8.35
C LYS A 57 -5.85 -5.56 7.69
N ASN A 58 -7.05 -5.71 7.11
CA ASN A 58 -7.43 -6.91 6.36
C ASN A 58 -6.55 -7.14 5.13
N ILE A 59 -6.21 -6.06 4.42
CA ILE A 59 -5.36 -6.14 3.22
C ILE A 59 -3.95 -6.60 3.59
N ILE A 60 -3.39 -6.04 4.66
CA ILE A 60 -2.08 -6.43 5.20
C ILE A 60 -2.08 -7.89 5.65
N ASP A 61 -3.14 -8.34 6.31
CA ASP A 61 -3.27 -9.73 6.74
C ASP A 61 -3.30 -10.69 5.53
N ASN A 62 -4.04 -10.33 4.48
CA ASN A 62 -4.07 -11.08 3.23
C ASN A 62 -2.72 -11.08 2.52
N ILE A 63 -1.99 -9.95 2.48
CA ILE A 63 -0.63 -9.88 1.92
C ILE A 63 0.31 -10.82 2.69
N ASN A 64 0.29 -10.80 4.03
CA ASN A 64 1.12 -11.70 4.84
C ASN A 64 0.76 -13.17 4.61
N LYS A 65 -0.54 -13.50 4.58
CA LYS A 65 -1.01 -14.86 4.24
C LYS A 65 -0.58 -15.27 2.83
N GLY A 66 -0.63 -14.37 1.86
CA GLY A 66 -0.19 -14.63 0.50
C GLY A 66 1.32 -14.87 0.41
N ILE A 67 2.11 -14.15 1.22
CA ILE A 67 3.56 -14.35 1.36
C ILE A 67 3.87 -15.69 2.00
N ASP A 68 3.18 -16.06 3.09
CA ASP A 68 3.41 -17.33 3.80
C ASP A 68 2.92 -18.55 3.02
N GLN A 69 1.85 -18.41 2.23
CA GLN A 69 1.31 -19.49 1.38
C GLN A 69 1.92 -19.55 -0.03
N GLU A 70 2.88 -18.67 -0.35
CA GLU A 70 3.43 -18.52 -1.70
C GLU A 70 2.32 -18.39 -2.79
N LYS A 71 1.26 -17.63 -2.50
CA LYS A 71 0.14 -17.39 -3.42
C LYS A 71 0.24 -16.01 -4.06
N TYR A 72 0.76 -15.99 -5.29
CA TYR A 72 0.92 -14.78 -6.09
C TYR A 72 -0.39 -14.01 -6.32
N ASP A 73 -1.47 -14.72 -6.70
CA ASP A 73 -2.78 -14.09 -6.97
C ASP A 73 -3.32 -13.34 -5.76
N LEU A 74 -3.20 -13.94 -4.58
CA LEU A 74 -3.73 -13.38 -3.34
C LEU A 74 -2.98 -12.11 -2.91
N ILE A 75 -1.65 -12.07 -3.13
CA ILE A 75 -0.87 -10.85 -2.92
C ILE A 75 -1.26 -9.79 -3.94
N LEU A 76 -1.40 -10.17 -5.21
CA LEU A 76 -1.68 -9.23 -6.29
C LEU A 76 -3.06 -8.57 -6.13
N ASP A 77 -4.10 -9.35 -5.82
CA ASP A 77 -5.44 -8.84 -5.50
C ASP A 77 -5.40 -7.90 -4.31
N SER A 78 -4.70 -8.29 -3.24
CA SER A 78 -4.58 -7.46 -2.03
C SER A 78 -3.81 -6.16 -2.29
N VAL A 79 -2.77 -6.21 -3.12
CA VAL A 79 -1.98 -5.03 -3.52
C VAL A 79 -2.81 -4.10 -4.41
N ILE A 80 -3.61 -4.64 -5.33
CA ILE A 80 -4.55 -3.85 -6.15
C ILE A 80 -5.60 -3.18 -5.25
N GLU A 81 -6.18 -3.91 -4.29
CA GLU A 81 -7.13 -3.35 -3.34
C GLU A 81 -6.49 -2.25 -2.47
N ALA A 82 -5.23 -2.43 -2.07
CA ALA A 82 -4.46 -1.41 -1.34
C ALA A 82 -4.27 -0.15 -2.18
N LEU A 83 -3.91 -0.31 -3.46
CA LEU A 83 -3.68 0.80 -4.39
C LEU A 83 -4.95 1.62 -4.63
N ASP A 84 -6.09 0.94 -4.77
CA ASP A 84 -7.37 1.59 -4.97
C ASP A 84 -7.78 2.40 -3.73
N LYS A 85 -7.65 1.82 -2.53
CA LYS A 85 -7.93 2.54 -1.28
C LYS A 85 -6.99 3.71 -1.04
N ILE A 86 -5.69 3.56 -1.32
CA ILE A 86 -4.74 4.67 -1.19
C ILE A 86 -5.06 5.76 -2.20
N SER A 87 -5.40 5.41 -3.44
CA SER A 87 -5.75 6.41 -4.46
C SER A 87 -7.02 7.18 -4.07
N ASN A 88 -8.04 6.49 -3.54
CA ASN A 88 -9.24 7.12 -3.00
C ASN A 88 -8.96 8.03 -1.80
N GLU A 89 -8.08 7.63 -0.88
CA GLU A 89 -7.67 8.49 0.24
C GLU A 89 -6.87 9.71 -0.26
N ILE A 90 -5.96 9.53 -1.22
CA ILE A 90 -5.23 10.64 -1.87
C ILE A 90 -6.20 11.61 -2.55
N GLU A 91 -7.18 11.13 -3.32
CA GLU A 91 -8.21 11.98 -3.94
C GLU A 91 -9.03 12.74 -2.90
N LYS A 92 -9.40 12.09 -1.80
CA LYS A 92 -10.05 12.78 -0.68
C LYS A 92 -9.18 13.88 -0.12
N TYR A 93 -7.90 13.61 0.12
CA TYR A 93 -6.96 14.64 0.58
C TYR A 93 -6.82 15.80 -0.41
N TYR A 94 -6.77 15.53 -1.71
CA TYR A 94 -6.74 16.57 -2.74
C TYR A 94 -8.03 17.39 -2.76
N ASN A 95 -9.20 16.76 -2.69
CA ASN A 95 -10.48 17.46 -2.61
C ASN A 95 -10.61 18.31 -1.35
N ASP A 96 -10.13 17.82 -0.21
CA ASP A 96 -10.09 18.55 1.07
C ASP A 96 -9.17 19.79 0.97
N LEU A 97 -8.03 19.67 0.27
CA LEU A 97 -7.12 20.78 -0.01
C LEU A 97 -7.72 21.78 -1.00
N GLN A 98 -8.47 21.30 -2.00
CA GLN A 98 -9.10 22.13 -3.03
C GLN A 98 -10.33 22.88 -2.49
N GLN A 99 -11.07 22.31 -1.53
CA GLN A 99 -12.15 22.99 -0.81
C GLN A 99 -11.66 24.01 0.23
N MET A 100 -10.38 23.96 0.61
CA MET A 100 -9.75 24.98 1.47
C MET A 100 -9.17 26.16 0.68
N SER A 101 -9.30 26.18 -0.65
CA SER A 101 -8.87 27.27 -1.55
C SER A 101 -10.04 28.11 -2.03
#